data_AF-A0A0N4XRS9-F1
#
_entry.id   AF-A0A0N4XRS9-F1
#
_cell.length_a   1.000
_cell.length_b   1.000
_cell.length_c   1.000
_cell.angle_alpha   90.00
_cell.angle_beta   90.00
_cell.angle_gamma   90.00
#
_symmetry.space_group_name_H-M   'P 1'
#
loop_
_entity.id
_entity.type
_entity.pdbx_description
1 polymer ?
#
loop_
_entity_poly.entity_id
_entity_poly.type
_entity_poly.pdbx_seq_one_letter_code
_entity_poly.pdbx_strand_id
1 'polypeptide(L)'
;MVLHGVFPIRDASFVLRYYCEFYTDFGDILKQLLYKCRDLNFVACAKAVTRSLTDVYKSIRMITGLEYVDPLSDAFHQLRDLAKRFAVAFGNDHLKNREAVAVVHRDGIQFALDGFDPNQSRRGIITKPINITFLEVIIEFSPKLIRQDKAAV
;
A
#
# COMPACT_ATOMS: atom_id res chain seq x y z
N MET A 1 -6.76 3.44 21.49
CA MET A 1 -5.41 4.05 21.52
C MET A 1 -5.17 4.92 20.29
N VAL A 2 -5.03 4.35 19.08
CA VAL A 2 -4.85 5.14 17.82
C VAL A 2 -5.99 6.15 17.60
N LEU A 3 -7.25 5.70 17.69
CA LEU A 3 -8.42 6.57 17.50
C LEU A 3 -8.59 7.67 18.56
N HIS A 4 -7.87 7.55 19.69
CA HIS A 4 -7.89 8.53 20.77
C HIS A 4 -6.60 9.37 20.81
N GLY A 5 -5.78 9.32 19.76
CA GLY A 5 -4.56 10.11 19.64
C GLY A 5 -3.40 9.65 20.53
N VAL A 6 -3.54 8.52 21.24
CA VAL A 6 -2.47 7.96 22.07
C VAL A 6 -1.32 7.42 21.20
N PHE A 7 -1.66 6.89 20.02
CA PHE A 7 -0.69 6.46 19.02
C PHE A 7 -0.94 7.19 17.69
N PRO A 8 0.11 7.50 16.91
CA PRO A 8 -0.03 8.00 15.55
C PRO A 8 -0.92 7.12 14.67
N ILE A 9 -1.69 7.73 13.76
CA ILE A 9 -2.51 6.99 12.77
C ILE A 9 -1.67 6.01 11.95
N ARG A 10 -0.41 6.37 11.65
CA ARG A 10 0.52 5.49 10.92
C ARG A 10 0.66 4.11 11.59
N ASP A 11 0.62 4.05 12.92
CA ASP A 11 0.82 2.82 13.69
C ASP A 11 -0.39 1.87 13.59
N ALA A 12 -1.52 2.33 13.03
CA ALA A 12 -2.59 1.42 12.61
C ALA A 12 -2.07 0.37 11.61
N SER A 13 -0.97 0.64 10.88
CA SER A 13 -0.39 -0.30 9.92
C SER A 13 0.00 -1.64 10.55
N PHE A 14 0.39 -1.65 11.83
CA PHE A 14 0.77 -2.88 12.53
C PHE A 14 -0.36 -3.89 12.62
N VAL A 15 -1.61 -3.41 12.61
CA VAL A 15 -2.81 -4.23 12.75
C VAL A 15 -3.52 -4.36 11.40
N LEU A 16 -3.62 -3.27 10.62
CA LEU A 16 -4.31 -3.25 9.33
C LEU A 16 -3.74 -4.24 8.31
N ARG A 17 -2.45 -4.58 8.39
CA ARG A 17 -1.84 -5.60 7.53
C ARG A 17 -2.49 -6.99 7.63
N TYR A 18 -3.18 -7.28 8.74
CA TYR A 18 -3.86 -8.56 8.96
C TYR A 18 -5.35 -8.55 8.55
N TYR A 19 -5.81 -7.49 7.87
CA TYR A 19 -7.23 -7.32 7.57
C TYR A 19 -7.83 -8.44 6.72
N CYS A 20 -7.09 -9.00 5.76
CA CYS A 20 -7.55 -10.19 5.03
C CYS A 20 -7.44 -11.46 5.87
N GLU A 21 -6.33 -11.64 6.59
CA GLU A 21 -6.00 -12.87 7.32
C GLU A 21 -7.02 -13.17 8.43
N PHE A 22 -7.41 -12.17 9.21
CA PHE A 22 -8.41 -12.31 10.27
C PHE A 22 -9.76 -11.68 9.91
N TYR A 23 -10.13 -11.69 8.63
CA TYR A 23 -11.37 -11.08 8.18
C TYR A 23 -12.61 -11.67 8.86
N THR A 24 -12.63 -13.00 9.05
CA THR A 24 -13.77 -13.72 9.67
C THR A 24 -13.98 -13.31 11.12
N ASP A 25 -12.89 -13.15 11.88
CA ASP A 25 -12.96 -12.91 13.34
C ASP A 25 -12.97 -11.43 13.71
N PHE A 26 -12.24 -10.59 12.96
CA PHE A 26 -12.00 -9.18 13.32
C PHE A 26 -12.24 -8.21 12.15
N GLY A 27 -12.79 -8.67 11.03
CA GLY A 27 -12.93 -7.86 9.81
C GLY A 27 -13.74 -6.57 10.02
N ASP A 28 -14.79 -6.60 10.84
CA ASP A 28 -15.61 -5.44 11.18
C ASP A 28 -14.84 -4.39 12.00
N ILE A 29 -14.09 -4.83 13.01
CA ILE A 29 -13.24 -3.96 13.86
C ILE A 29 -12.13 -3.33 13.01
N LEU A 30 -11.45 -4.11 12.17
CA LEU A 30 -10.36 -3.63 11.31
C LEU A 30 -10.89 -2.67 10.24
N LYS A 31 -12.06 -2.95 9.68
CA LYS A 31 -12.78 -2.04 8.79
C LYS A 31 -13.11 -0.74 9.52
N GLN A 32 -13.69 -0.81 10.71
CA GLN A 32 -14.04 0.40 11.47
C GLN A 32 -12.80 1.24 11.80
N LEU A 33 -11.69 0.61 12.19
CA LEU A 33 -10.41 1.27 12.43
C LEU A 33 -9.93 2.02 11.17
N LEU A 34 -9.94 1.36 10.02
CA LEU A 34 -9.52 1.94 8.74
C LEU A 34 -10.35 3.18 8.39
N TYR A 35 -11.68 3.07 8.44
CA TYR A 35 -12.57 4.19 8.10
C TYR A 35 -12.44 5.34 9.09
N LYS A 36 -12.30 5.05 10.39
CA LYS A 36 -12.07 6.09 11.41
C LYS A 36 -10.72 6.78 11.25
N CYS A 37 -9.65 6.05 10.93
CA CYS A 37 -8.35 6.64 10.63
C CYS A 37 -8.43 7.60 9.43
N ARG A 38 -9.13 7.20 8.37
CA ARG A 38 -9.37 8.04 7.19
C ARG A 38 -10.17 9.30 7.53
N ASP A 39 -11.25 9.16 8.28
CA ASP A 39 -12.11 10.29 8.65
C ASP A 39 -11.37 11.29 9.56
N LEU A 40 -10.44 10.82 10.40
CA LEU A 40 -9.56 11.67 11.19
C LEU A 40 -8.51 12.38 10.34
N ASN A 41 -7.84 11.66 9.43
CA ASN A 41 -6.84 12.23 8.54
C ASN A 41 -6.59 11.33 7.31
N PHE A 42 -7.04 11.82 6.15
CA PHE A 42 -6.94 11.11 4.87
C PHE A 42 -5.50 10.74 4.51
N VAL A 43 -4.56 11.68 4.63
CA VAL A 43 -3.15 11.49 4.25
C VAL A 43 -2.42 10.57 5.21
N ALA A 44 -2.63 10.71 6.52
CA ALA A 44 -2.03 9.82 7.51
C ALA A 44 -2.57 8.38 7.36
N CYS A 45 -3.86 8.23 7.04
CA CYS A 45 -4.45 6.94 6.72
C CYS A 45 -3.83 6.33 5.44
N ALA A 46 -3.62 7.12 4.39
CA ALA A 46 -2.91 6.67 3.18
C ALA A 46 -1.52 6.14 3.51
N LYS A 47 -0.74 6.87 4.32
CA LYS A 47 0.58 6.41 4.77
C LYS A 47 0.51 5.10 5.58
N ALA A 48 -0.49 4.94 6.44
CA ALA A 48 -0.70 3.70 7.21
C ALA A 48 -1.04 2.52 6.28
N VAL A 49 -1.91 2.74 5.29
CA VAL A 49 -2.29 1.76 4.27
C VAL A 49 -1.07 1.34 3.44
N THR A 50 -0.33 2.29 2.87
CA THR A 50 0.88 1.99 2.09
C THR A 50 1.91 1.24 2.93
N ARG A 51 2.12 1.67 4.18
CA ARG A 51 3.03 1.00 5.11
C ARG A 51 2.62 -0.46 5.37
N SER A 52 1.33 -0.71 5.56
CA SER A 52 0.80 -2.07 5.75
C SER A 52 1.14 -2.97 4.56
N LEU A 53 0.90 -2.49 3.33
CA LEU A 53 1.18 -3.22 2.10
C LEU A 53 2.68 -3.48 1.92
N THR A 54 3.52 -2.47 2.16
CA THR A 54 4.97 -2.61 2.10
C THR A 54 5.51 -3.61 3.13
N ASP A 55 5.00 -3.58 4.37
CA ASP A 55 5.43 -4.51 5.43
C ASP A 55 5.03 -5.95 5.10
N VAL A 56 3.85 -6.18 4.50
CA VAL A 56 3.44 -7.51 4.02
C VAL A 56 4.33 -7.96 2.86
N TYR A 57 4.58 -7.10 1.86
CA TYR A 57 5.47 -7.42 0.74
C TYR A 57 6.87 -7.83 1.22
N LYS A 58 7.45 -7.08 2.17
CA LYS A 58 8.74 -7.42 2.79
C LYS A 58 8.69 -8.72 3.57
N SER A 59 7.59 -8.98 4.27
CA SER A 59 7.38 -10.24 4.99
C SER A 59 7.36 -11.44 4.05
N ILE A 60 6.70 -11.32 2.89
CA ILE A 60 6.67 -12.38 1.86
C ILE A 60 8.10 -12.70 1.40
N ARG A 61 8.90 -11.67 1.06
CA ARG A 61 10.31 -11.85 0.66
C ARG A 61 11.12 -12.55 1.75
N MET A 62 10.94 -12.13 2.99
CA MET A 62 11.65 -12.70 4.13
C MET A 62 11.30 -14.19 4.32
N ILE A 63 10.02 -14.56 4.20
CA ILE A 63 9.54 -15.93 4.37
C ILE A 63 10.01 -16.83 3.22
N THR A 64 9.99 -16.36 1.98
CA THR A 64 10.43 -17.16 0.82
C THR A 64 11.95 -17.21 0.68
N GLY A 65 12.67 -16.28 1.31
CA GLY A 65 14.11 -16.11 1.14
C GLY A 65 14.51 -15.59 -0.24
N LEU A 66 13.54 -15.16 -1.06
CA LEU A 66 13.78 -14.66 -2.40
C LEU A 66 14.04 -13.16 -2.41
N GLU A 67 14.90 -12.73 -3.34
CA GLU A 67 15.18 -11.32 -3.53
C GLU A 67 13.95 -10.57 -4.03
N TYR A 68 13.06 -11.20 -4.80
CA TYR A 68 11.82 -10.61 -5.33
C TYR A 68 10.58 -11.35 -4.82
N VAL A 69 9.41 -10.71 -4.93
CA VAL A 69 8.11 -11.40 -4.73
C VAL A 69 7.54 -11.82 -6.07
N ASP A 70 7.29 -13.12 -6.23
CA ASP A 70 6.64 -13.70 -7.40
C ASP A 70 5.18 -13.24 -7.50
N PRO A 71 4.78 -12.51 -8.57
CA PRO A 71 3.43 -12.02 -8.72
C PRO A 71 2.40 -13.13 -8.97
N LEU A 72 2.82 -14.36 -9.28
CA LEU A 72 1.95 -15.52 -9.45
C LEU A 72 1.71 -16.29 -8.14
N SER A 73 2.42 -15.96 -7.06
CA SER A 73 2.30 -16.66 -5.79
C SER A 73 0.99 -16.34 -5.05
N ASP A 74 0.46 -17.31 -4.31
CA ASP A 74 -0.75 -17.11 -3.50
C ASP A 74 -0.58 -15.99 -2.47
N ALA A 75 0.61 -15.87 -1.87
CA ALA A 75 0.92 -14.80 -0.93
C ALA A 75 0.83 -13.42 -1.58
N PHE A 76 1.27 -13.29 -2.84
CA PHE A 76 1.13 -12.04 -3.58
C PHE A 76 -0.32 -11.75 -3.96
N HIS A 77 -1.11 -12.76 -4.35
CA HIS A 77 -2.54 -12.59 -4.60
C HIS A 77 -3.27 -12.12 -3.34
N GLN A 78 -2.96 -12.66 -2.16
CA GLN A 78 -3.52 -12.20 -0.88
C GLN A 78 -3.15 -10.75 -0.56
N LEU A 79 -1.90 -10.35 -0.85
CA LEU A 79 -1.47 -8.95 -0.72
C LEU A 79 -2.27 -8.02 -1.66
N ARG A 80 -2.54 -8.44 -2.89
CA ARG A 80 -3.39 -7.67 -3.83
C ARG A 80 -4.83 -7.56 -3.33
N ASP A 81 -5.37 -8.62 -2.75
CA ASP A 81 -6.72 -8.57 -2.17
C ASP A 81 -6.80 -7.64 -0.95
N LEU A 82 -5.74 -7.57 -0.14
CA LEU A 82 -5.61 -6.57 0.91
C LEU A 82 -5.62 -5.15 0.33
N ALA A 83 -4.85 -4.90 -0.74
CA ALA A 83 -4.83 -3.61 -1.42
C ALA A 83 -6.20 -3.21 -1.99
N LYS A 84 -6.92 -4.14 -2.63
CA LYS A 84 -8.31 -3.92 -3.11
C LYS A 84 -9.23 -3.49 -1.98
N ARG A 85 -9.17 -4.18 -0.83
CA ARG A 85 -9.99 -3.84 0.35
C ARG A 85 -9.66 -2.45 0.90
N PHE A 86 -8.38 -2.09 0.94
CA PHE A 86 -7.98 -0.73 1.32
C PHE A 86 -8.44 0.32 0.31
N ALA A 87 -8.35 0.05 -0.99
CA ALA A 87 -8.78 0.98 -2.04
C ALA A 87 -10.27 1.33 -1.94
N VAL A 88 -11.12 0.39 -1.50
CA VAL A 88 -12.55 0.65 -1.22
C VAL A 88 -12.75 1.74 -0.15
N ALA A 89 -11.85 1.83 0.84
CA ALA A 89 -11.94 2.85 1.88
C ALA A 89 -11.71 4.27 1.35
N PHE A 90 -11.07 4.47 0.19
CA PHE A 90 -10.92 5.80 -0.43
C PHE A 90 -12.15 6.24 -1.25
N GLY A 91 -13.27 5.51 -1.13
CA GLY A 91 -14.60 5.96 -1.58
C GLY A 91 -14.72 6.26 -3.08
N ASN A 92 -15.78 6.97 -3.46
CA ASN A 92 -16.03 7.42 -4.84
C ASN A 92 -15.97 8.95 -4.99
N ASP A 93 -15.82 9.68 -3.88
CA ASP A 93 -15.54 11.11 -3.92
C ASP A 93 -14.05 11.32 -4.19
N HIS A 94 -13.70 11.27 -5.47
CA HIS A 94 -12.31 11.35 -5.92
C HIS A 94 -11.64 12.68 -5.60
N LEU A 95 -12.42 13.78 -5.50
CA LEU A 95 -11.87 15.09 -5.13
C LEU A 95 -11.49 15.12 -3.66
N LYS A 96 -12.36 14.62 -2.78
CA LYS A 96 -12.08 14.55 -1.33
C LYS A 96 -10.88 13.66 -1.01
N ASN A 97 -10.70 12.58 -1.76
CA ASN A 97 -9.63 11.59 -1.52
C ASN A 97 -8.36 11.85 -2.35
N ARG A 98 -8.37 12.88 -3.21
CA ARG A 98 -7.32 13.18 -4.20
C ARG A 98 -5.92 13.10 -3.62
N GLU A 99 -5.65 13.89 -2.58
CA GLU A 99 -4.33 14.00 -1.97
C GLU A 99 -3.88 12.65 -1.36
N ALA A 100 -4.78 11.96 -0.66
CA ALA A 100 -4.49 10.68 -0.05
C ALA A 100 -4.17 9.60 -1.08
N VAL A 101 -4.93 9.53 -2.18
CA VAL A 101 -4.67 8.58 -3.26
C VAL A 101 -3.35 8.90 -3.96
N ALA A 102 -3.05 10.18 -4.21
CA ALA A 102 -1.75 10.60 -4.74
C ALA A 102 -0.59 10.19 -3.83
N VAL A 103 -0.75 10.27 -2.51
CA VAL A 103 0.22 9.79 -1.52
C VAL A 103 0.41 8.28 -1.60
N VAL A 104 -0.67 7.49 -1.75
CA VAL A 104 -0.54 6.03 -1.93
C VAL A 104 0.30 5.71 -3.17
N HIS A 105 0.02 6.36 -4.30
CA HIS A 105 0.78 6.14 -5.54
C HIS A 105 2.24 6.57 -5.39
N ARG A 106 2.50 7.80 -4.93
CA ARG A 106 3.86 8.33 -4.80
C ARG A 106 4.72 7.48 -3.86
N ASP A 107 4.21 7.19 -2.66
CA ASP A 107 4.95 6.41 -1.67
C ASP A 107 5.11 4.94 -2.14
N GLY A 108 4.14 4.40 -2.86
CA GLY A 108 4.21 3.06 -3.45
C GLY A 108 5.21 2.94 -4.60
N ILE A 109 5.26 3.93 -5.49
CA ILE A 109 6.25 4.01 -6.58
C ILE A 109 7.65 4.18 -5.99
N GLN A 110 7.80 5.03 -4.97
CA GLN A 110 9.08 5.19 -4.25
C GLN A 110 9.56 3.87 -3.67
N PHE A 111 8.67 3.04 -3.11
CA PHE A 111 9.04 1.72 -2.61
C PHE A 111 9.38 0.74 -3.75
N ALA A 112 8.63 0.75 -4.85
CA ALA A 112 8.88 -0.11 -6.01
C ALA A 112 10.26 0.16 -6.64
N LEU A 113 10.71 1.41 -6.62
CA LEU A 113 11.99 1.88 -7.15
C LEU A 113 13.10 1.98 -6.09
N ASP A 114 12.87 1.52 -4.87
CA ASP A 114 13.85 1.62 -3.79
C ASP A 114 15.15 0.88 -4.16
N GLY A 115 16.29 1.56 -3.97
CA GLY A 115 17.62 1.06 -4.34
C GLY A 115 17.93 1.01 -5.84
N PHE A 116 17.03 1.44 -6.73
CA PHE A 116 17.30 1.49 -8.18
C PHE A 116 18.02 2.77 -8.59
N ASP A 117 19.19 2.62 -9.23
CA ASP A 117 19.91 3.74 -9.86
C ASP A 117 19.87 3.60 -11.39
N PRO A 118 19.13 4.47 -12.11
CA PRO A 118 19.03 4.41 -13.57
C PRO A 118 20.36 4.67 -14.28
N ASN A 119 21.35 5.28 -13.62
CA ASN A 119 22.67 5.52 -14.20
C ASN A 119 23.56 4.27 -14.20
N GLN A 120 23.30 3.29 -13.34
CA GLN A 120 24.00 2.00 -13.35
C GLN A 120 23.60 1.17 -14.58
N SER A 121 22.32 1.22 -14.96
CA SER A 121 21.82 0.64 -16.21
C SER A 121 22.53 1.18 -17.46
N ARG A 122 22.90 2.47 -17.45
CA ARG A 122 23.67 3.10 -18.56
C ARG A 122 25.12 2.62 -18.65
N ARG A 123 25.65 2.01 -17.58
CA ARG A 123 26.99 1.40 -17.53
C ARG A 123 26.98 -0.09 -17.90
N GLY A 124 25.87 -0.61 -18.43
CA GLY A 124 25.73 -1.99 -18.88
C GLY A 124 25.34 -2.98 -17.78
N ILE A 125 25.09 -2.51 -16.54
CA ILE A 125 24.60 -3.36 -15.44
C ILE A 125 23.07 -3.27 -15.44
N ILE A 126 22.38 -4.26 -15.99
CA ILE A 126 20.90 -4.30 -15.97
C ILE A 126 20.46 -4.65 -14.54
N THR A 127 20.23 -3.64 -13.71
CA THR A 127 19.57 -3.82 -12.40
C THR A 127 18.08 -3.52 -12.56
N LYS A 128 17.21 -4.51 -12.37
CA LYS A 128 15.77 -4.25 -12.21
C LYS A 128 15.50 -3.84 -10.77
N PRO A 129 14.58 -2.89 -10.50
CA PRO A 129 14.18 -2.59 -9.13
C PRO A 129 13.65 -3.85 -8.44
N ILE A 130 14.16 -4.14 -7.24
CA ILE A 130 13.87 -5.39 -6.52
C ILE A 130 12.38 -5.50 -6.16
N ASN A 131 11.73 -4.36 -5.92
CA ASN A 131 10.33 -4.31 -5.50
C ASN A 131 9.38 -3.98 -6.67
N ILE A 132 9.79 -4.14 -7.94
CA ILE A 132 9.02 -3.67 -9.10
C ILE A 132 7.61 -4.27 -9.16
N THR A 133 7.43 -5.52 -8.73
CA THR A 133 6.12 -6.19 -8.72
C THR A 133 5.13 -5.53 -7.75
N PHE A 134 5.60 -4.72 -6.80
CA PHE A 134 4.72 -3.95 -5.92
C PHE A 134 3.83 -2.96 -6.68
N LEU A 135 4.18 -2.54 -7.90
CA LEU A 135 3.31 -1.70 -8.73
C LEU A 135 1.98 -2.39 -9.06
N GLU A 136 1.93 -3.73 -9.14
CA GLU A 136 0.66 -4.48 -9.32
C GLU A 136 -0.21 -4.48 -8.06
N VAL A 137 0.36 -4.16 -6.90
CA VAL A 137 -0.41 -3.92 -5.66
C VAL A 137 -0.97 -2.50 -5.68
N ILE A 138 -0.15 -1.53 -6.09
CA ILE A 138 -0.54 -0.12 -6.17
C ILE A 138 -1.56 0.15 -7.28
N ILE A 139 -1.58 -0.67 -8.35
CA ILE A 139 -2.55 -0.49 -9.44
C ILE A 139 -4.01 -0.58 -8.97
N GLU A 140 -4.28 -1.28 -7.86
CA GLU A 140 -5.61 -1.41 -7.25
C GLU A 140 -6.19 -0.06 -6.79
N PHE A 141 -5.33 0.95 -6.56
CA PHE A 141 -5.74 2.32 -6.22
C PHE A 141 -5.97 3.21 -7.44
N SER A 142 -5.53 2.80 -8.63
CA SER A 142 -5.66 3.59 -9.87
C SER A 142 -7.09 3.99 -10.24
N PRO A 143 -8.13 3.17 -10.01
CA PRO A 143 -9.52 3.59 -10.22
C PRO A 143 -9.94 4.75 -9.31
N LYS A 144 -9.22 5.00 -8.22
CA LYS A 144 -9.48 6.10 -7.27
C LYS A 144 -8.75 7.39 -7.65
N LEU A 145 -7.74 7.32 -8.51
CA LEU A 145 -6.91 8.46 -8.91
C LEU A 145 -7.61 9.30 -9.99
N ILE A 146 -7.74 10.61 -9.76
CA ILE A 146 -8.34 11.50 -10.76
C ILE A 146 -7.45 11.62 -11.99
N ARG A 147 -8.08 11.83 -13.15
CA ARG A 147 -7.36 11.94 -14.45
C ARG A 147 -6.26 13.01 -14.44
N GLN A 148 -6.47 14.13 -13.76
CA GLN A 148 -5.50 15.23 -13.68
C GLN A 148 -4.21 14.83 -12.95
N ASP A 149 -4.31 13.93 -11.97
CA ASP A 149 -3.15 13.53 -11.15
C ASP A 149 -2.37 12.37 -11.74
N LYS A 150 -2.91 11.68 -12.74
CA LYS A 150 -2.21 10.58 -13.43
C LYS A 150 -0.88 10.99 -14.05
N ALA A 151 -0.74 12.26 -14.44
CA ALA A 151 0.50 12.78 -15.00
C ALA A 151 1.50 13.25 -13.92
N ALA A 152 1.06 13.38 -12.67
CA ALA A 152 1.84 13.90 -11.56
C ALA A 152 2.35 12.80 -10.61
N VAL A 153 1.89 11.56 -10.78
CA VAL A 153 2.35 10.38 -10.03
C VAL A 153 3.27 9.51 -10.86
#